data_AF-A0AB34J678-F1
#
_entry.id   AF-A0AB34J678-F1
#
_cell.length_a   1.000
_cell.length_b   1.000
_cell.length_c   1.000
_cell.angle_alpha   90.00
_cell.angle_beta   90.00
_cell.angle_gamma   90.00
#
_symmetry.space_group_name_H-M   'P 1'
#
loop_
_entity.id
_entity.type
_entity.pdbx_description
1 polymer ?
#
loop_
_entity_poly.entity_id
_entity_poly.type
_entity_poly.pdbx_seq_one_letter_code
_entity_poly.pdbx_strand_id
1 'polypeptide(L)'
;MAEVETVRCVICLEDVRNDATSRCPHHEAHRLCDGCFIEYVDTLPDWQLLSGTQGVPCPLHRSHHCGHFDTATLAAVYVRAREARCLSRLLERALPQAARRGEGEEGERRLAELEQQLHVAISLRCPSCDHVVDPSPDGCRAIECPHCGSYFCWVCFSLEMTNGRLHAHIVSAHGDLYLPQRLVDAAHREWRRRVVRRFMLERVELNLRQALLDRVMPVLTAAELNDPELPRVAALDPSVRLAADEAAVRAARAEDEAWLGALAGGVSVALVVLLGLGVASLGEATGRGWAGRLPEYMRERLRQASQRIHLLTSELQLARLERVNAEHAAQHNQRLLVCTSATAVIFGVAHLLLRARR
;
A
#
# COMPACT_ATOMS: atom_id res chain seq x y z
N MET A 1 -0.11 28.24 2.85
CA MET A 1 -1.16 27.24 2.56
C MET A 1 -1.49 27.40 1.10
N ALA A 2 -1.35 26.35 0.28
CA ALA A 2 -1.75 26.45 -1.12
C ALA A 2 -3.28 26.55 -1.20
N GLU A 3 -3.81 27.52 -1.93
CA GLU A 3 -5.24 27.59 -2.22
C GLU A 3 -5.63 26.31 -2.97
N VAL A 4 -6.67 25.64 -2.50
CA VAL A 4 -7.18 24.42 -3.13
C VAL A 4 -7.97 24.84 -4.36
N GLU A 5 -7.48 24.48 -5.54
CA GLU A 5 -8.14 24.77 -6.80
C GLU A 5 -9.49 24.03 -6.87
N THR A 6 -10.57 24.79 -7.07
CA THR A 6 -11.93 24.26 -7.25
C THR A 6 -12.40 24.41 -8.69
N VAL A 7 -13.26 23.48 -9.12
CA VAL A 7 -13.88 23.46 -10.44
C VAL A 7 -15.36 23.14 -10.29
N ARG A 8 -16.19 23.73 -11.16
CA ARG A 8 -17.64 23.55 -11.10
C ARG A 8 -18.08 22.29 -11.84
N CYS A 9 -18.86 21.42 -11.18
CA CYS A 9 -19.44 20.23 -11.80
C CYS A 9 -20.52 20.63 -12.83
N VAL A 10 -20.51 20.03 -14.02
CA VAL A 10 -21.47 20.37 -15.08
C VAL A 10 -22.88 19.81 -14.88
N ILE A 11 -23.08 18.91 -13.91
CA ILE A 11 -24.38 18.29 -13.61
C ILE A 11 -25.03 18.95 -12.39
N CYS A 12 -24.41 18.87 -11.21
CA CYS A 12 -24.96 19.47 -10.00
C CYS A 12 -24.66 20.98 -9.85
N LEU A 13 -23.76 21.54 -10.66
CA LEU A 13 -23.34 22.95 -10.61
C LEU A 13 -22.65 23.38 -9.31
N GLU A 14 -22.21 22.43 -8.48
CA GLU A 14 -21.45 22.69 -7.25
C GLU A 14 -19.94 22.84 -7.53
N ASP A 15 -19.26 23.63 -6.71
CA ASP A 15 -17.80 23.77 -6.73
C ASP A 15 -17.16 22.62 -5.97
N VAL A 16 -16.33 21.84 -6.66
CA VAL A 16 -15.67 20.64 -6.17
C VAL A 16 -14.16 20.81 -6.28
N ARG A 17 -13.40 20.12 -5.44
CA ARG A 17 -11.95 20.11 -5.57
C ARG A 17 -11.56 19.52 -6.93
N ASN A 18 -10.58 20.13 -7.61
CA ASN A 18 -10.16 19.70 -8.96
C ASN A 18 -9.72 18.22 -8.99
N ASP A 19 -9.09 17.73 -7.91
CA ASP A 19 -8.66 16.33 -7.75
C ASP A 19 -9.79 15.33 -7.47
N ALA A 20 -10.99 15.81 -7.13
CA ALA A 20 -12.20 15.03 -6.87
C ALA A 20 -13.20 15.09 -8.04
N THR A 21 -12.70 15.34 -9.25
CA THR A 21 -13.52 15.40 -10.46
C THR A 21 -12.97 14.53 -11.59
N SER A 22 -13.89 14.08 -12.44
CA SER A 22 -13.56 13.40 -13.69
C SER A 22 -13.68 14.37 -14.85
N ARG A 23 -12.61 14.45 -15.65
CA ARG A 23 -12.47 15.32 -16.82
C ARG A 23 -12.85 14.56 -18.08
N CYS A 24 -13.75 15.10 -18.89
CA CYS A 24 -14.00 14.58 -20.23
C CYS A 24 -12.70 14.65 -21.07
N PRO A 25 -12.32 13.58 -21.79
CA PRO A 25 -11.09 13.58 -22.59
C PRO A 25 -11.06 14.65 -23.69
N HIS A 26 -12.21 14.99 -24.26
CA HIS A 26 -12.30 15.93 -25.40
C HIS A 26 -12.62 17.38 -25.00
N HIS A 27 -13.21 17.62 -23.83
CA HIS A 27 -13.63 18.98 -23.43
C HIS A 27 -13.19 19.27 -21.99
N GLU A 28 -12.25 20.21 -21.84
CA GLU A 28 -11.75 20.58 -20.51
C GLU A 28 -12.84 21.17 -19.61
N ALA A 29 -13.86 21.78 -20.20
CA ALA A 29 -14.98 22.37 -19.46
C ALA A 29 -15.93 21.30 -18.87
N HIS A 30 -15.89 20.07 -19.35
CA HIS A 30 -16.77 19.00 -18.87
C HIS A 30 -16.12 18.30 -17.68
N ARG A 31 -16.38 18.84 -16.47
CA ARG A 31 -15.97 18.29 -15.18
C ARG A 31 -17.18 17.71 -14.46
N LEU A 32 -17.06 16.49 -13.97
CA LEU A 32 -18.09 15.80 -13.20
C LEU A 32 -17.55 15.52 -11.80
N CYS A 33 -18.31 15.84 -10.76
CA CYS A 33 -18.01 15.32 -9.42
C CYS A 33 -18.19 13.80 -9.40
N ASP A 34 -17.51 13.12 -8.47
CA ASP A 34 -17.58 11.66 -8.36
C ASP A 34 -19.02 11.16 -8.16
N GLY A 35 -19.83 11.85 -7.34
CA GLY A 35 -21.23 11.49 -7.11
C GLY A 35 -22.09 11.51 -8.38
N CYS A 36 -22.12 12.64 -9.10
CA CYS A 36 -22.88 12.75 -10.36
C CYS A 36 -22.36 11.80 -11.45
N PHE A 37 -21.05 11.51 -11.45
CA PHE A 37 -20.49 10.54 -12.38
C PHE A 37 -21.02 9.13 -12.11
N ILE A 38 -21.07 8.71 -10.85
CA ILE A 38 -21.53 7.38 -10.43
C ILE A 38 -23.02 7.22 -10.72
N GLU A 39 -23.85 8.20 -10.33
CA GLU A 39 -25.28 8.18 -10.63
C GLU A 39 -25.52 8.07 -12.13
N TYR A 40 -24.78 8.84 -12.93
CA TYR A 40 -24.87 8.76 -14.38
C TYR A 40 -24.48 7.37 -14.91
N VAL A 41 -23.38 6.79 -14.44
CA VAL A 41 -22.96 5.43 -14.83
C VAL A 41 -24.01 4.39 -14.49
N ASP A 42 -24.66 4.49 -13.33
CA ASP A 42 -25.73 3.58 -12.92
C ASP A 42 -27.02 3.75 -13.76
N THR A 43 -27.21 4.88 -14.45
CA THR A 43 -28.32 5.04 -15.41
C THR A 43 -28.04 4.41 -16.78
N LEU A 44 -26.79 4.05 -17.08
CA LEU A 44 -26.44 3.49 -18.37
C LEU A 44 -26.81 2.01 -18.46
N PRO A 45 -27.32 1.55 -19.61
CA PRO A 45 -27.61 0.15 -19.80
C PRO A 45 -26.31 -0.66 -19.84
N ASP A 46 -26.34 -1.88 -19.29
CA ASP A 46 -25.16 -2.73 -19.11
C ASP A 46 -24.35 -2.92 -20.41
N TRP A 47 -25.01 -3.08 -21.56
CA TRP A 47 -24.32 -3.25 -22.84
C TRP A 47 -23.41 -2.06 -23.21
N GLN A 48 -23.76 -0.85 -22.79
CA GLN A 48 -22.99 0.36 -23.06
C GLN A 48 -21.73 0.44 -22.20
N LEU A 49 -21.79 -0.13 -20.99
CA LEU A 49 -20.63 -0.33 -20.12
C LEU A 49 -19.73 -1.48 -20.64
N LEU A 50 -20.32 -2.47 -21.32
CA LEU A 50 -19.65 -3.69 -21.77
C LEU A 50 -19.04 -3.62 -23.17
N SER A 51 -19.36 -2.59 -23.96
CA SER A 51 -18.99 -2.51 -25.39
C SER A 51 -17.48 -2.30 -25.67
N GLY A 52 -16.62 -2.39 -24.66
CA GLY A 52 -15.18 -2.70 -24.72
C GLY A 52 -14.25 -1.74 -25.47
N THR A 53 -14.74 -0.97 -26.43
CA THR A 53 -13.92 -0.14 -27.34
C THR A 53 -14.10 1.34 -27.09
N GLN A 54 -15.19 1.75 -26.44
CA GLN A 54 -15.49 3.17 -26.28
C GLN A 54 -15.49 3.62 -24.82
N GLY A 55 -16.00 2.84 -23.84
CA GLY A 55 -16.06 3.29 -22.44
C GLY A 55 -17.37 4.01 -22.13
N VAL A 56 -17.44 4.78 -21.05
CA VAL A 56 -18.67 5.51 -20.65
C VAL A 56 -18.76 6.83 -21.42
N PRO A 57 -19.81 7.09 -22.22
CA PRO A 57 -19.91 8.36 -22.92
C PRO A 57 -20.00 9.54 -21.95
N CYS A 58 -19.58 10.73 -22.38
CA CYS A 58 -19.86 11.92 -21.61
C CYS A 58 -21.39 12.12 -21.45
N PRO A 59 -21.92 12.49 -20.27
CA PRO A 59 -23.35 12.82 -20.14
C PRO A 59 -23.79 13.98 -21.06
N LEU A 60 -22.84 14.81 -21.50
CA LEU A 60 -23.05 15.90 -22.46
C LEU A 60 -22.83 15.48 -23.94
N HIS A 61 -22.77 14.18 -24.24
CA HIS A 61 -22.47 13.61 -25.56
C HIS A 61 -23.51 13.90 -26.66
N ARG A 62 -24.60 14.63 -26.35
CA ARG A 62 -25.50 15.19 -27.37
C ARG A 62 -24.81 16.20 -28.29
N SER A 63 -23.70 16.76 -27.84
CA SER A 63 -22.77 17.47 -28.70
C SER A 63 -21.84 16.43 -29.34
N HIS A 64 -21.90 16.26 -30.66
CA HIS A 64 -21.19 15.25 -31.49
C HIS A 64 -19.64 15.23 -31.37
N HIS A 65 -19.08 15.86 -30.34
CA HIS A 65 -17.66 16.08 -30.12
C HIS A 65 -17.17 15.54 -28.77
N CYS A 66 -18.05 14.96 -27.93
CA CYS A 66 -17.61 14.46 -26.62
C CYS A 66 -17.07 13.03 -26.67
N GLY A 67 -16.05 12.79 -25.84
CA GLY A 67 -15.40 11.49 -25.71
C GLY A 67 -16.11 10.57 -24.74
N HIS A 68 -15.44 9.45 -24.50
CA HIS A 68 -15.83 8.46 -23.53
C HIS A 68 -14.77 8.36 -22.43
N PHE A 69 -15.20 8.13 -21.21
CA PHE A 69 -14.36 7.81 -20.07
C PHE A 69 -13.94 6.35 -20.14
N ASP A 70 -12.64 6.11 -20.05
CA ASP A 70 -12.08 4.76 -20.04
C ASP A 70 -12.31 4.05 -18.70
N THR A 71 -12.07 2.75 -18.68
CA THR A 71 -12.18 1.90 -17.48
C THR A 71 -11.30 2.41 -16.34
N ALA A 72 -10.13 3.00 -16.65
CA ALA A 72 -9.22 3.56 -15.65
C ALA A 72 -9.86 4.76 -14.94
N THR A 73 -10.53 5.64 -15.67
CA THR A 73 -11.27 6.78 -15.10
C THR A 73 -12.41 6.32 -14.22
N LEU A 74 -13.18 5.31 -14.65
CA LEU A 74 -14.24 4.72 -13.82
C LEU A 74 -13.68 4.15 -12.51
N ALA A 75 -12.60 3.38 -12.59
CA ALA A 75 -11.97 2.80 -11.41
C ALA A 75 -11.46 3.89 -10.44
N ALA A 76 -10.86 4.96 -10.97
CA ALA A 76 -10.40 6.08 -10.17
C ALA A 76 -11.55 6.78 -9.43
N VAL A 77 -12.70 6.98 -10.08
CA VAL A 77 -13.91 7.53 -9.46
C VAL A 77 -14.39 6.63 -8.32
N TYR A 78 -14.53 5.33 -8.55
CA TYR A 78 -15.03 4.42 -7.50
C TYR A 78 -14.08 4.33 -6.30
N VAL A 79 -12.76 4.40 -6.53
CA VAL A 79 -11.78 4.44 -5.43
C VAL A 79 -11.89 5.73 -4.63
N ARG A 80 -11.98 6.90 -5.29
CA ARG A 80 -12.13 8.19 -4.60
C ARG A 80 -13.43 8.28 -3.82
N ALA A 81 -14.53 7.83 -4.41
CA ALA A 81 -15.85 7.81 -3.81
C ALA A 81 -16.06 6.71 -2.76
N ARG A 82 -15.09 5.77 -2.62
CA ARG A 82 -15.17 4.61 -1.72
C ARG A 82 -16.35 3.67 -2.04
N GLU A 83 -16.73 3.56 -3.31
CA GLU A 83 -17.82 2.71 -3.78
C GLU A 83 -17.34 1.30 -4.13
N ALA A 84 -17.11 0.47 -3.09
CA ALA A 84 -16.56 -0.88 -3.24
C ALA A 84 -17.41 -1.79 -4.15
N ARG A 85 -18.74 -1.67 -4.09
CA ARG A 85 -19.66 -2.47 -4.92
C ARG A 85 -19.53 -2.14 -6.40
N CYS A 86 -19.44 -0.85 -6.73
CA CYS A 86 -19.30 -0.41 -8.12
C CYS A 86 -17.93 -0.74 -8.70
N LEU A 87 -16.89 -0.66 -7.86
CA LEU A 87 -15.58 -1.18 -8.22
C LEU A 87 -15.64 -2.68 -8.53
N SER A 88 -16.15 -3.52 -7.62
CA SER A 88 -16.28 -4.98 -7.85
C SER A 88 -16.99 -5.31 -9.17
N ARG A 89 -18.11 -4.62 -9.47
CA ARG A 89 -18.85 -4.83 -10.73
C ARG A 89 -18.03 -4.42 -11.96
N LEU A 90 -17.28 -3.32 -11.89
CA LEU A 90 -16.39 -2.88 -12.98
C LEU A 90 -15.27 -3.89 -13.21
N LEU A 91 -14.67 -4.35 -12.13
CA LEU A 91 -13.63 -5.36 -12.07
C LEU A 91 -14.10 -6.66 -12.73
N GLU A 92 -15.19 -7.26 -12.25
CA GLU A 92 -15.79 -8.48 -12.82
C GLU A 92 -16.05 -8.41 -14.34
N ARG A 93 -16.30 -7.20 -14.87
CA ARG A 93 -16.59 -6.96 -16.29
C ARG A 93 -15.35 -6.68 -17.14
N ALA A 94 -14.33 -6.02 -16.58
CA ALA A 94 -13.09 -5.68 -17.29
C ALA A 94 -12.19 -6.92 -17.47
N LEU A 95 -12.21 -7.82 -16.48
CA LEU A 95 -11.39 -9.03 -16.42
C LEU A 95 -11.50 -9.95 -17.64
N PRO A 96 -12.72 -10.37 -18.06
CA PRO A 96 -12.86 -11.29 -19.17
C PRO A 96 -12.48 -10.65 -20.50
N GLN A 97 -12.41 -9.31 -20.57
CA GLN A 97 -11.98 -8.60 -21.76
C GLN A 97 -10.45 -8.46 -21.81
N ALA A 98 -9.80 -8.24 -20.66
CA ALA A 98 -8.35 -8.26 -20.54
C ALA A 98 -7.78 -9.65 -20.84
N ALA A 99 -8.39 -10.72 -20.29
CA ALA A 99 -8.02 -12.10 -20.57
C ALA A 99 -8.19 -12.49 -22.05
N ARG A 100 -9.18 -11.91 -22.75
CA ARG A 100 -9.36 -12.11 -24.20
C ARG A 100 -8.39 -11.30 -25.06
N ARG A 101 -7.81 -10.21 -24.54
CA ARG A 101 -6.86 -9.34 -25.25
C ARG A 101 -5.41 -9.73 -25.00
N GLY A 102 -5.11 -10.35 -23.87
CA GLY A 102 -3.79 -10.88 -23.53
C GLY A 102 -3.69 -12.38 -23.78
N GLU A 103 -3.25 -12.77 -24.98
CA GLU A 103 -2.28 -13.85 -25.18
C GLU A 103 -2.52 -15.22 -24.48
N GLY A 104 -3.58 -15.95 -24.85
CA GLY A 104 -3.65 -17.42 -24.76
C GLY A 104 -3.29 -18.09 -23.41
N GLU A 105 -2.78 -19.33 -23.48
CA GLU A 105 -2.42 -20.16 -22.30
C GLU A 105 -1.35 -19.52 -21.40
N GLU A 106 -0.47 -18.67 -21.95
CA GLU A 106 0.59 -18.01 -21.19
C GLU A 106 0.05 -16.90 -20.27
N GLY A 107 -0.95 -16.14 -20.74
CA GLY A 107 -1.64 -15.15 -19.92
C GLY A 107 -2.38 -15.78 -18.74
N GLU A 108 -3.04 -16.92 -18.97
CA GLU A 108 -3.70 -17.69 -17.91
C GLU A 108 -2.70 -18.24 -16.89
N ARG A 109 -1.56 -18.78 -17.36
CA ARG A 109 -0.49 -19.26 -16.48
C ARG A 109 0.07 -18.15 -15.59
N ARG A 110 0.35 -16.97 -16.17
CA ARG A 110 0.87 -15.81 -15.44
C ARG A 110 -0.13 -15.28 -14.41
N LEU A 111 -1.43 -15.30 -14.74
CA LEU A 111 -2.47 -14.91 -13.79
C LEU A 111 -2.60 -15.90 -12.63
N ALA A 112 -2.57 -17.21 -12.91
CA ALA A 112 -2.60 -18.25 -11.87
C ALA A 112 -1.37 -18.15 -10.94
N GLU A 113 -0.19 -17.85 -11.49
CA GLU A 113 1.00 -17.61 -10.69
C GLU A 113 0.83 -16.40 -9.77
N LEU A 114 0.31 -15.29 -10.27
CA LEU A 114 0.05 -14.10 -9.45
C LEU A 114 -1.00 -14.34 -8.37
N GLU A 115 -2.05 -15.11 -8.66
CA GLU A 115 -3.03 -15.51 -7.66
C GLU A 115 -2.40 -16.33 -6.55
N GLN A 116 -1.55 -17.30 -6.90
CA GLN A 116 -0.84 -18.10 -5.93
C GLN A 116 0.10 -17.23 -5.07
N GLN A 117 0.85 -16.32 -5.70
CA GLN A 117 1.72 -15.39 -4.98
C GLN A 117 0.93 -14.46 -4.05
N LEU A 118 -0.23 -13.98 -4.47
CA LEU A 118 -1.08 -13.13 -3.65
C LEU A 118 -1.71 -13.91 -2.49
N HIS A 119 -2.20 -15.12 -2.74
CA HIS A 119 -2.73 -16.02 -1.70
C HIS A 119 -1.67 -16.26 -0.61
N VAL A 120 -0.44 -16.54 -1.03
CA VAL A 120 0.71 -16.69 -0.13
C VAL A 120 0.95 -15.41 0.69
N ALA A 121 0.85 -14.23 0.06
CA ALA A 121 1.08 -12.95 0.71
C ALA A 121 -0.03 -12.56 1.71
N ILE A 122 -1.31 -12.82 1.41
CA ILE A 122 -2.45 -12.46 2.29
C ILE A 122 -2.72 -13.49 3.40
N SER A 123 -2.03 -14.63 3.36
CA SER A 123 -2.07 -15.62 4.43
C SER A 123 -1.43 -15.03 5.68
N LEU A 124 -2.07 -15.18 6.84
CA LEU A 124 -1.46 -14.74 8.09
C LEU A 124 -0.25 -15.62 8.38
N ARG A 125 0.87 -14.99 8.71
CA ARG A 125 2.16 -15.65 8.89
C ARG A 125 2.82 -15.19 10.17
N CYS A 126 3.62 -16.08 10.75
CA CYS A 126 4.45 -15.73 11.90
C CYS A 126 5.46 -14.65 11.48
N PRO A 127 5.51 -13.50 12.17
CA PRO A 127 6.45 -12.43 11.84
C PRO A 127 7.93 -12.82 12.05
N SER A 128 8.21 -13.91 12.78
CA SER A 128 9.58 -14.39 13.01
C SER A 128 10.07 -15.43 11.99
N CYS A 129 9.21 -16.34 11.53
CA CYS A 129 9.64 -17.48 10.70
C CYS A 129 8.82 -17.66 9.41
N ASP A 130 7.86 -16.78 9.16
CA ASP A 130 6.97 -16.78 8.00
C ASP A 130 6.05 -18.01 7.86
N HIS A 131 6.00 -18.88 8.88
CA HIS A 131 5.10 -20.03 8.89
C HIS A 131 3.64 -19.57 8.87
N VAL A 132 2.81 -20.18 8.01
CA VAL A 132 1.38 -19.89 7.95
C VAL A 132 0.73 -20.29 9.26
N VAL A 133 -0.08 -19.41 9.82
CA VAL A 133 -0.73 -19.57 11.11
C VAL A 133 -2.24 -19.66 10.91
N ASP A 134 -2.92 -20.37 11.80
CA ASP A 134 -4.38 -20.50 11.80
C ASP A 134 -5.03 -19.11 11.78
N PRO A 135 -5.91 -18.78 10.83
CA PRO A 135 -6.55 -17.47 10.75
C PRO A 135 -7.52 -17.18 11.91
N SER A 136 -8.01 -18.20 12.64
CA SER A 136 -9.00 -18.05 13.70
C SER A 136 -8.60 -18.75 15.00
N PRO A 137 -7.47 -18.36 15.63
CA PRO A 137 -7.07 -18.94 16.90
C PRO A 137 -8.08 -18.56 17.99
N ASP A 138 -8.59 -19.57 18.69
CA ASP A 138 -9.49 -19.38 19.81
C ASP A 138 -8.77 -18.77 21.02
N GLY A 139 -9.45 -17.85 21.71
CA GLY A 139 -9.02 -17.35 23.03
C GLY A 139 -8.09 -16.13 22.99
N CYS A 140 -6.93 -16.25 23.66
CA CYS A 140 -6.01 -15.14 23.91
C CYS A 140 -5.40 -14.61 22.61
N ARG A 141 -5.22 -13.28 22.50
CA ARG A 141 -4.58 -12.66 21.32
C ARG A 141 -3.05 -12.68 21.36
N ALA A 142 -2.49 -13.34 22.37
CA ALA A 142 -1.07 -13.68 22.45
C ALA A 142 -0.86 -15.06 21.84
N ILE A 143 -0.24 -15.10 20.67
CA ILE A 143 -0.08 -16.35 19.91
C ILE A 143 1.38 -16.79 19.97
N GLU A 144 1.58 -18.06 20.29
CA GLU A 144 2.85 -18.75 20.12
C GLU A 144 2.86 -19.43 18.75
N CYS A 145 3.89 -19.15 17.94
CA CYS A 145 4.03 -19.83 16.67
C CYS A 145 4.39 -21.31 16.89
N PRO A 146 3.60 -22.27 16.37
CA PRO A 146 3.86 -23.70 16.58
C PRO A 146 5.15 -24.18 15.89
N HIS A 147 5.66 -23.41 14.94
CA HIS A 147 6.87 -23.77 14.18
C HIS A 147 8.16 -23.30 14.86
N CYS A 148 8.21 -22.04 15.34
CA CYS A 148 9.44 -21.45 15.89
C CYS A 148 9.37 -21.10 17.38
N GLY A 149 8.22 -21.24 18.04
CA GLY A 149 8.02 -20.91 19.45
C GLY A 149 8.05 -19.41 19.77
N SER A 150 8.12 -18.53 18.76
CA SER A 150 8.07 -17.08 19.00
C SER A 150 6.66 -16.62 19.39
N TYR A 151 6.60 -15.63 20.26
CA TYR A 151 5.35 -15.00 20.71
C TYR A 151 5.08 -13.74 19.91
N PHE A 152 3.88 -13.58 19.38
CA PHE A 152 3.48 -12.38 18.66
C PHE A 152 2.02 -11.99 18.87
N CYS A 153 1.74 -10.70 18.70
CA CYS A 153 0.40 -10.15 18.85
C CYS A 153 -0.46 -10.52 17.63
N TRP A 154 -1.62 -11.12 17.87
CA TRP A 154 -2.52 -11.51 16.79
C TRP A 154 -3.19 -10.31 16.08
N VAL A 155 -3.12 -9.12 16.65
CA VAL A 155 -3.79 -7.92 16.11
C VAL A 155 -2.83 -7.11 15.25
N CYS A 156 -1.63 -6.81 15.78
CA CYS A 156 -0.66 -5.93 15.13
C CYS A 156 0.60 -6.66 14.61
N PHE A 157 0.72 -7.97 14.87
CA PHE A 157 1.89 -8.79 14.51
C PHE A 157 3.22 -8.33 15.13
N SER A 158 3.18 -7.57 16.24
CA SER A 158 4.38 -7.24 17.01
C SER A 158 4.99 -8.50 17.63
N LEU A 159 6.31 -8.66 17.47
CA LEU A 159 7.09 -9.74 18.05
C LEU A 159 7.52 -9.40 19.47
N GLU A 160 7.30 -10.33 20.39
CA GLU A 160 7.74 -10.19 21.77
C GLU A 160 8.57 -11.39 22.23
N MET A 161 9.54 -11.13 23.11
CA MET A 161 10.48 -12.17 23.52
C MET A 161 9.88 -13.22 24.47
N THR A 162 8.80 -12.88 25.16
CA THR A 162 8.22 -13.71 26.21
C THR A 162 6.71 -13.53 26.25
N ASN A 163 5.99 -14.57 26.63
CA ASN A 163 4.53 -14.54 26.81
C ASN A 163 4.06 -13.38 27.72
N GLY A 164 4.73 -13.14 28.84
CA GLY A 164 4.36 -12.05 29.77
C GLY A 164 4.46 -10.65 29.16
N ARG A 165 5.51 -10.39 28.35
CA ARG A 165 5.64 -9.11 27.62
C ARG A 165 4.59 -8.97 26.54
N LEU A 166 4.21 -10.07 25.89
CA LEU A 166 3.16 -10.05 24.88
C LEU A 166 1.78 -9.73 25.48
N HIS A 167 1.46 -10.32 26.64
CA HIS A 167 0.26 -9.95 27.38
C HIS A 167 0.26 -8.46 27.76
N ALA A 168 1.38 -7.95 28.26
CA ALA A 168 1.50 -6.54 28.60
C ALA A 168 1.33 -5.63 27.37
N HIS A 169 1.90 -6.02 26.22
CA HIS A 169 1.73 -5.31 24.95
C HIS A 169 0.26 -5.29 24.50
N ILE A 170 -0.46 -6.41 24.56
CA ILE A 170 -1.85 -6.46 24.12
C ILE A 170 -2.73 -5.55 25.00
N VAL A 171 -2.56 -5.60 26.32
CA VAL A 171 -3.32 -4.75 27.24
C VAL A 171 -2.98 -3.27 27.02
N SER A 172 -1.71 -2.91 26.82
CA SER A 172 -1.33 -1.51 26.62
C SER A 172 -1.71 -0.95 25.25
N ALA A 173 -1.55 -1.73 24.18
CA ALA A 173 -1.78 -1.29 22.80
C ALA A 173 -3.23 -1.45 22.35
N HIS A 174 -3.97 -2.40 22.93
CA HIS A 174 -5.31 -2.77 22.48
C HIS A 174 -6.37 -2.78 23.59
N GLY A 175 -5.95 -2.60 24.85
CA GLY A 175 -6.85 -2.38 26.00
C GLY A 175 -7.24 -3.64 26.77
N ASP A 176 -7.34 -4.80 26.10
CA ASP A 176 -7.75 -6.07 26.74
C ASP A 176 -7.04 -7.26 26.11
N LEU A 177 -6.79 -8.31 26.89
CA LEU A 177 -6.23 -9.58 26.46
C LEU A 177 -7.21 -10.38 25.59
N TYR A 178 -8.51 -10.26 25.88
CA TYR A 178 -9.59 -11.02 25.22
C TYR A 178 -10.40 -10.12 24.29
N LEU A 179 -9.72 -9.52 23.31
CA LEU A 179 -10.38 -8.64 22.35
C LEU A 179 -11.54 -9.35 21.63
N PRO A 180 -12.69 -8.67 21.49
CA PRO A 180 -13.78 -9.14 20.66
C PRO A 180 -13.29 -9.51 19.25
N GLN A 181 -13.70 -10.68 18.75
CA GLN A 181 -13.25 -11.20 17.44
C GLN A 181 -13.41 -10.17 16.31
N ARG A 182 -14.53 -9.42 16.31
CA ARG A 182 -14.78 -8.33 15.35
C ARG A 182 -13.65 -7.29 15.23
N LEU A 183 -12.96 -6.97 16.33
CA LEU A 183 -11.86 -6.00 16.32
C LEU A 183 -10.60 -6.61 15.69
N VAL A 184 -10.35 -7.89 15.96
CA VAL A 184 -9.28 -8.66 15.33
C VAL A 184 -9.53 -8.78 13.84
N ASP A 185 -10.74 -9.15 13.45
CA ASP A 185 -11.13 -9.26 12.04
C ASP A 185 -10.97 -7.92 11.32
N ALA A 186 -11.35 -6.81 11.96
CA ALA A 186 -11.12 -5.47 11.41
C ALA A 186 -9.63 -5.15 11.21
N ALA A 187 -8.78 -5.48 12.19
CA ALA A 187 -7.34 -5.28 12.09
C ALA A 187 -6.73 -6.15 10.99
N HIS A 188 -7.15 -7.41 10.86
CA HIS A 188 -6.70 -8.32 9.81
C HIS A 188 -7.16 -7.89 8.43
N ARG A 189 -8.40 -7.41 8.29
CA ARG A 189 -8.90 -6.83 7.04
C ARG A 189 -8.02 -5.65 6.61
N GLU A 190 -7.70 -4.76 7.53
CA GLU A 190 -6.81 -3.62 7.25
C GLU A 190 -5.38 -4.08 6.89
N TRP A 191 -4.83 -5.07 7.59
CA TRP A 191 -3.54 -5.66 7.25
C TRP A 191 -3.54 -6.27 5.83
N ARG A 192 -4.55 -7.09 5.49
CA ARG A 192 -4.69 -7.70 4.16
C ARG A 192 -4.79 -6.62 3.07
N ARG A 193 -5.56 -5.56 3.31
CA ARG A 193 -5.66 -4.41 2.38
C ARG A 193 -4.31 -3.77 2.13
N ARG A 194 -3.48 -3.57 3.16
CA ARG A 194 -2.12 -3.02 3.00
C ARG A 194 -1.21 -3.95 2.22
N VAL A 195 -1.27 -5.27 2.49
CA VAL A 195 -0.48 -6.28 1.77
C VAL A 195 -0.89 -6.33 0.30
N VAL A 196 -2.19 -6.39 0.00
CA VAL A 196 -2.71 -6.35 -1.37
C VAL A 196 -2.24 -5.06 -2.04
N ARG A 197 -2.45 -3.90 -1.42
CA ARG A 197 -2.01 -2.61 -1.99
C ARG A 197 -0.52 -2.62 -2.34
N ARG A 198 0.34 -3.11 -1.44
CA ARG A 198 1.79 -3.22 -1.67
C ARG A 198 2.11 -4.19 -2.81
N PHE A 199 1.55 -5.39 -2.78
CA PHE A 199 1.71 -6.40 -3.84
C PHE A 199 1.36 -5.81 -5.21
N MET A 200 0.24 -5.10 -5.28
CA MET A 200 -0.24 -4.46 -6.51
C MET A 200 0.64 -3.29 -6.97
N LEU A 201 1.36 -2.61 -6.07
CA LEU A 201 2.29 -1.54 -6.41
C LEU A 201 3.66 -2.07 -6.86
N GLU A 202 4.13 -3.15 -6.25
CA GLU A 202 5.50 -3.67 -6.45
C GLU A 202 5.64 -4.62 -7.64
N ARG A 203 4.60 -5.41 -7.95
CA ARG A 203 4.76 -6.59 -8.82
C ARG A 203 3.91 -6.61 -10.08
N VAL A 204 2.93 -5.73 -10.19
CA VAL A 204 1.89 -5.91 -11.20
C VAL A 204 1.90 -4.77 -12.21
N GLU A 205 2.26 -5.10 -13.45
CA GLU A 205 2.03 -4.25 -14.62
C GLU A 205 0.57 -3.79 -14.63
N LEU A 206 0.31 -2.53 -14.98
CA LEU A 206 -1.02 -1.89 -14.89
C LEU A 206 -2.16 -2.74 -15.46
N ASN A 207 -1.91 -3.50 -16.53
CA ASN A 207 -2.91 -4.34 -17.20
C ASN A 207 -3.23 -5.64 -16.42
N LEU A 208 -2.22 -6.27 -15.80
CA LEU A 208 -2.39 -7.44 -14.93
C LEU A 208 -2.97 -7.04 -13.55
N ARG A 209 -2.74 -5.79 -13.14
CA ARG A 209 -3.17 -5.26 -11.85
C ARG A 209 -4.69 -5.28 -11.75
N GLN A 210 -5.35 -4.89 -12.83
CA GLN A 210 -6.80 -4.97 -12.90
C GLN A 210 -7.26 -6.43 -12.81
N ALA A 211 -6.74 -7.31 -13.67
CA ALA A 211 -7.15 -8.71 -13.71
C ALA A 211 -7.04 -9.45 -12.37
N LEU A 212 -5.99 -9.16 -11.58
CA LEU A 212 -5.79 -9.76 -10.27
C LEU A 212 -6.73 -9.18 -9.18
N LEU A 213 -6.98 -7.86 -9.19
CA LEU A 213 -7.97 -7.26 -8.26
C LEU A 213 -9.33 -7.93 -8.46
N ASP A 214 -9.71 -8.18 -9.69
CA ASP A 214 -11.03 -8.67 -10.03
C ASP A 214 -11.27 -10.14 -9.60
N ARG A 215 -10.24 -10.98 -9.53
CA ARG A 215 -10.36 -12.35 -8.98
C ARG A 215 -10.33 -12.38 -7.45
N VAL A 216 -9.62 -11.44 -6.83
CA VAL A 216 -9.31 -11.50 -5.39
C VAL A 216 -10.25 -10.63 -4.57
N MET A 217 -10.72 -9.51 -5.13
CA MET A 217 -11.63 -8.60 -4.45
C MET A 217 -12.95 -9.29 -4.07
N PRO A 218 -13.58 -10.15 -4.90
CA PRO A 218 -14.77 -10.88 -4.46
C PRO A 218 -14.53 -11.77 -3.23
N VAL A 219 -13.34 -12.36 -3.09
CA VAL A 219 -12.96 -13.17 -1.91
C VAL A 219 -12.78 -12.26 -0.68
N LEU A 220 -12.13 -11.11 -0.85
CA LEU A 220 -11.97 -10.11 0.20
C LEU A 220 -13.31 -9.48 0.61
N THR A 221 -14.23 -9.30 -0.34
CA THR A 221 -15.52 -8.62 -0.15
C THR A 221 -16.59 -9.59 0.36
N ALA A 222 -16.55 -10.87 -0.01
CA ALA A 222 -17.41 -11.91 0.58
C ALA A 222 -17.09 -12.14 2.06
N ALA A 223 -15.84 -11.91 2.47
CA ALA A 223 -15.45 -11.82 3.88
C ALA A 223 -15.94 -10.52 4.57
N GLU A 224 -16.29 -9.47 3.81
CA GLU A 224 -16.81 -8.20 4.32
C GLU A 224 -18.35 -8.16 4.40
N LEU A 225 -19.06 -8.81 3.47
CA LEU A 225 -20.53 -8.77 3.36
C LEU A 225 -21.27 -9.74 4.29
N ASN A 226 -20.58 -10.73 4.84
CA ASN A 226 -21.15 -11.68 5.82
C ASN A 226 -21.06 -11.18 7.28
N ASP A 227 -20.68 -9.92 7.51
CA ASP A 227 -20.65 -9.30 8.85
C ASP A 227 -21.87 -8.36 9.04
N PRO A 228 -22.99 -8.86 9.62
CA PRO A 228 -24.23 -8.10 9.74
C PRO A 228 -24.17 -6.86 10.65
N GLU A 229 -23.04 -6.59 11.33
CA GLU A 229 -22.91 -5.51 12.31
C GLU A 229 -21.95 -4.37 11.92
N LEU A 230 -21.33 -4.40 10.73
CA LEU A 230 -20.37 -3.37 10.27
C LEU A 230 -20.85 -1.90 10.38
N PRO A 231 -22.15 -1.56 10.22
CA PRO A 231 -22.62 -0.18 10.39
C PRO A 231 -22.48 0.37 11.82
N ARG A 232 -22.41 -0.48 12.86
CA ARG A 232 -22.39 -0.03 14.26
C ARG A 232 -21.01 0.40 14.75
N VAL A 233 -19.93 -0.11 14.16
CA VAL A 233 -18.54 0.23 14.55
C VAL A 233 -18.11 1.60 13.99
N ALA A 234 -18.75 2.07 12.91
CA ALA A 234 -18.57 3.43 12.40
C ALA A 234 -19.15 4.52 13.31
N ALA A 235 -19.95 4.15 14.32
CA ALA A 235 -20.59 5.07 15.27
C ALA A 235 -19.77 5.30 16.55
N LEU A 236 -18.49 4.91 16.61
CA LEU A 236 -17.61 5.33 17.70
C LEU A 236 -17.35 6.84 17.61
N ASP A 237 -17.49 7.50 18.76
CA ASP A 237 -17.35 8.95 18.94
C ASP A 237 -16.06 9.48 18.28
N PRO A 238 -16.14 10.51 17.40
CA PRO A 238 -14.98 11.12 16.76
C PRO A 238 -13.87 11.55 17.74
N SER A 239 -14.22 11.89 18.98
CA SER A 239 -13.27 12.28 20.01
C SER A 239 -12.41 11.11 20.52
N VAL A 240 -12.96 9.89 20.54
CA VAL A 240 -12.23 8.66 20.92
C VAL A 240 -11.25 8.26 19.82
N ARG A 241 -11.63 8.45 18.54
CA ARG A 241 -10.73 8.25 17.41
C ARG A 241 -9.58 9.26 17.39
N LEU A 242 -9.88 10.56 17.59
CA LEU A 242 -8.85 11.59 17.63
C LEU A 242 -7.85 11.36 18.78
N ALA A 243 -8.35 10.97 19.96
CA ALA A 243 -7.50 10.68 21.11
C ALA A 243 -6.60 9.45 20.89
N ALA A 244 -7.12 8.41 20.21
CA ALA A 244 -6.34 7.23 19.85
C ALA A 244 -5.27 7.55 18.80
N ASP A 245 -5.60 8.36 17.78
CA ASP A 245 -4.66 8.80 16.76
C ASP A 245 -3.56 9.71 17.35
N GLU A 246 -3.91 10.65 18.25
CA GLU A 246 -2.93 11.49 18.96
C GLU A 246 -2.05 10.69 19.94
N ALA A 247 -2.59 9.64 20.56
CA ALA A 247 -1.81 8.75 21.42
C ALA A 247 -0.85 7.89 20.59
N ALA A 248 -1.29 7.38 19.43
CA ALA A 248 -0.46 6.61 18.50
C ALA A 248 0.67 7.47 17.90
N VAL A 249 0.38 8.72 17.51
CA VAL A 249 1.40 9.66 17.00
C VAL A 249 2.42 10.03 18.09
N ARG A 250 1.98 10.19 19.36
CA ARG A 250 2.88 10.43 20.49
C ARG A 250 3.75 9.21 20.82
N ALA A 251 3.18 8.01 20.76
CA ALA A 251 3.93 6.76 20.96
C ALA A 251 4.99 6.56 19.86
N ALA A 252 4.63 6.80 18.60
CA ALA A 252 5.56 6.70 17.48
C ALA A 252 6.72 7.72 17.58
N ARG A 253 6.45 8.97 18.00
CA ARG A 253 7.51 9.96 18.25
C ARG A 253 8.43 9.57 19.40
N ALA A 254 7.88 9.02 20.48
CA ALA A 254 8.67 8.56 21.62
C ALA A 254 9.56 7.36 21.24
N GLU A 255 9.07 6.47 20.38
CA GLU A 255 9.85 5.36 19.83
C GLU A 255 10.97 5.85 18.90
N ASP A 256 10.71 6.84 18.03
CA ASP A 256 11.73 7.45 17.16
C ASP A 256 12.84 8.15 17.96
N GLU A 257 12.48 8.91 19.00
CA GLU A 257 13.45 9.57 19.89
C GLU A 257 14.27 8.55 20.69
N ALA A 258 13.64 7.47 21.16
CA ALA A 258 14.33 6.37 21.82
C ALA A 258 15.28 5.63 20.85
N TRP A 259 14.87 5.45 19.59
CA TRP A 259 15.69 4.84 18.54
C TRP A 259 16.90 5.69 18.17
N LEU A 260 16.73 7.01 18.04
CA LEU A 260 17.82 7.94 17.77
C LEU A 260 18.82 8.00 18.94
N GLY A 261 18.32 7.95 20.20
CA GLY A 261 19.18 7.81 21.38
C GLY A 261 19.93 6.47 21.41
N ALA A 262 19.26 5.37 21.05
CA ALA A 262 19.87 4.05 20.96
C ALA A 262 20.90 3.95 19.82
N LEU A 263 20.69 4.62 18.69
CA LEU A 263 21.66 4.71 17.59
C LEU A 263 22.89 5.53 17.99
N ALA A 264 22.73 6.65 18.70
CA ALA A 264 23.86 7.43 19.21
C ALA A 264 24.72 6.62 20.20
N GLY A 265 24.07 5.83 21.08
CA GLY A 265 24.78 4.88 21.96
C GLY A 265 25.36 3.67 21.21
N GLY A 266 24.63 3.14 20.23
CA GLY A 266 24.98 1.95 19.46
C GLY A 266 26.14 2.18 18.49
N VAL A 267 26.23 3.36 17.87
CA VAL A 267 27.38 3.76 17.04
C VAL A 267 28.66 3.81 17.88
N SER A 268 28.58 4.24 19.14
CA SER A 268 29.72 4.24 20.06
C SER A 268 30.16 2.80 20.42
N VAL A 269 29.21 1.89 20.66
CA VAL A 269 29.51 0.47 20.94
C VAL A 269 30.02 -0.26 19.69
N ALA A 270 29.44 -0.01 18.53
CA ALA A 270 29.88 -0.60 17.26
C ALA A 270 31.28 -0.12 16.87
N LEU A 271 31.62 1.14 17.12
CA LEU A 271 32.99 1.66 16.93
C LEU A 271 33.98 0.97 17.87
N VAL A 272 33.61 0.75 19.14
CA VAL A 272 34.43 0.01 20.12
C VAL A 272 34.59 -1.47 19.74
N VAL A 273 33.52 -2.11 19.23
CA VAL A 273 33.56 -3.50 18.75
C VAL A 273 34.37 -3.62 17.46
N LEU A 274 34.26 -2.69 16.52
CA LEU A 274 35.05 -2.69 15.29
C LEU A 274 36.53 -2.39 15.56
N LEU A 275 36.84 -1.50 16.51
CA LEU A 275 38.21 -1.29 17.00
C LEU A 275 38.73 -2.54 17.73
N GLY A 276 37.89 -3.22 18.52
CA GLY A 276 38.24 -4.49 19.16
C GLY A 276 38.45 -5.64 18.17
N LEU A 277 37.65 -5.71 17.10
CA LEU A 277 37.75 -6.71 16.04
C LEU A 277 38.94 -6.44 15.09
N GLY A 278 39.27 -5.18 14.84
CA GLY A 278 40.51 -4.80 14.15
C GLY A 278 41.76 -5.22 14.93
N VAL A 279 41.72 -5.14 16.27
CA VAL A 279 42.77 -5.69 17.15
C VAL A 279 42.74 -7.23 17.16
N ALA A 280 41.57 -7.86 16.99
CA ALA A 280 41.43 -9.31 16.93
C ALA A 280 41.97 -9.93 15.61
N SER A 281 41.79 -9.26 14.47
CA SER A 281 42.34 -9.76 13.19
C SER A 281 43.87 -9.65 13.13
N LEU A 282 44.47 -8.67 13.83
CA LEU A 282 45.91 -8.61 14.08
C LEU A 282 46.40 -9.78 14.95
N GLY A 283 45.54 -10.33 15.82
CA GLY A 283 45.84 -11.49 16.66
C GLY A 283 45.87 -12.83 15.91
N GLU A 284 45.05 -13.00 14.86
CA GLU A 284 45.04 -14.23 14.04
C GLU A 284 46.35 -14.40 13.25
N ALA A 285 46.98 -13.32 12.82
CA ALA A 285 48.32 -13.36 12.22
C ALA A 285 49.42 -13.86 13.18
N THR A 286 49.16 -13.87 14.50
CA THR A 286 50.12 -14.32 15.53
C THR A 286 49.79 -15.69 16.15
N GLY A 287 48.77 -16.39 15.63
CA GLY A 287 48.45 -17.77 16.06
C GLY A 287 47.87 -17.89 17.49
N ARG A 288 47.40 -16.79 18.09
CA ARG A 288 46.75 -16.79 19.42
C ARG A 288 45.33 -16.25 19.34
N GLY A 289 44.44 -16.94 18.63
CA GLY A 289 43.03 -16.55 18.52
C GLY A 289 42.27 -16.77 19.84
N TRP A 290 41.75 -15.69 20.44
CA TRP A 290 40.94 -15.76 21.67
C TRP A 290 39.53 -16.33 21.43
N ALA A 291 39.07 -16.34 20.19
CA ALA A 291 37.75 -16.84 19.80
C ALA A 291 37.53 -18.32 20.16
N GLY A 292 38.59 -19.14 20.17
CA GLY A 292 38.52 -20.54 20.60
C GLY A 292 38.31 -20.75 22.11
N ARG A 293 38.49 -19.70 22.93
CA ARG A 293 38.32 -19.75 24.39
C ARG A 293 36.97 -19.23 24.87
N LEU A 294 36.11 -18.74 23.98
CA LEU A 294 34.79 -18.27 24.37
C LEU A 294 33.83 -19.45 24.60
N PRO A 295 33.08 -19.47 25.72
CA PRO A 295 31.99 -20.39 25.93
C PRO A 295 31.01 -20.37 24.74
N GLU A 296 30.46 -21.52 24.39
CA GLU A 296 29.65 -21.70 23.18
C GLU A 296 28.45 -20.75 23.12
N TYR A 297 27.81 -20.46 24.26
CA TYR A 297 26.72 -19.50 24.33
C TYR A 297 27.13 -18.06 23.95
N MET A 298 28.36 -17.63 24.26
CA MET A 298 28.85 -16.31 23.87
C MET A 298 29.17 -16.26 22.37
N ARG A 299 29.72 -17.35 21.81
CA ARG A 299 29.95 -17.47 20.37
C ARG A 299 28.64 -17.38 19.60
N GLU A 300 27.59 -18.02 20.10
CA GLU A 300 26.27 -17.96 19.48
C GLU A 300 25.63 -16.56 19.58
N ARG A 301 25.74 -15.87 20.73
CA ARG A 301 25.27 -14.48 20.83
C ARG A 301 26.02 -13.52 19.91
N LEU A 302 27.32 -13.73 19.69
CA LEU A 302 28.10 -12.94 18.73
C LEU A 302 27.66 -13.21 17.29
N ARG A 303 27.33 -14.45 16.93
CA ARG A 303 26.76 -14.77 15.60
C ARG A 303 25.40 -14.10 15.40
N GLN A 304 24.51 -14.18 16.39
CA GLN A 304 23.19 -13.54 16.32
C GLN A 304 23.29 -12.01 16.24
N ALA A 305 24.22 -11.40 16.99
CA ALA A 305 24.47 -9.96 16.90
C ALA A 305 25.02 -9.57 15.52
N SER A 306 25.96 -10.35 14.97
CA SER A 306 26.49 -10.14 13.62
C SER A 306 25.40 -10.25 12.54
N GLN A 307 24.53 -11.26 12.62
CA GLN A 307 23.39 -11.41 11.71
C GLN A 307 22.41 -10.23 11.79
N ARG A 308 22.10 -9.74 13.00
CA ARG A 308 21.26 -8.55 13.18
C ARG A 308 21.88 -7.28 12.60
N ILE A 309 23.18 -7.08 12.80
CA ILE A 309 23.89 -5.93 12.21
C ILE A 309 23.86 -6.02 10.68
N HIS A 310 24.04 -7.21 10.10
CA HIS A 310 23.94 -7.42 8.66
C HIS A 310 22.54 -7.11 8.10
N LEU A 311 21.48 -7.52 8.81
CA LEU A 311 20.10 -7.21 8.42
C LEU A 311 19.82 -5.71 8.45
N LEU A 312 20.15 -5.04 9.56
CA LEU A 312 19.97 -3.59 9.71
C LEU A 312 20.77 -2.79 8.67
N THR A 313 21.99 -3.26 8.34
CA THR A 313 22.81 -2.62 7.30
C THR A 313 22.18 -2.79 5.92
N SER A 314 21.61 -3.96 5.63
CA SER A 314 20.89 -4.22 4.37
C SER A 314 19.62 -3.37 4.25
N GLU A 315 18.85 -3.23 5.33
CA GLU A 315 17.66 -2.37 5.37
C GLU A 315 18.00 -0.89 5.16
N LEU A 316 19.09 -0.40 5.79
CA LEU A 316 19.60 0.96 5.56
C LEU A 316 20.07 1.17 4.12
N GLN A 317 20.70 0.17 3.50
CA GLN A 317 21.10 0.24 2.10
C GLN A 317 19.89 0.27 1.15
N LEU A 318 18.85 -0.52 1.45
CA LEU A 318 17.61 -0.52 0.68
C LEU A 318 16.90 0.84 0.78
N ALA A 319 16.73 1.37 2.00
CA ALA A 319 16.12 2.68 2.23
C ALA A 319 16.92 3.83 1.56
N ARG A 320 18.24 3.69 1.45
CA ARG A 320 19.10 4.64 0.71
C ARG A 320 18.89 4.52 -0.80
N LEU A 321 18.79 3.32 -1.35
CA LEU A 321 18.51 3.09 -2.77
C LEU A 321 17.11 3.62 -3.15
N GLU A 322 16.11 3.43 -2.29
CA GLU A 322 14.76 3.98 -2.50
C GLU A 322 14.77 5.51 -2.56
N ARG A 323 15.53 6.18 -1.68
CA ARG A 323 15.70 7.65 -1.75
C ARG A 323 16.38 8.09 -3.05
N VAL A 324 17.46 7.43 -3.45
CA VAL A 324 18.16 7.76 -4.70
C VAL A 324 17.25 7.55 -5.91
N ASN A 325 16.45 6.48 -5.94
CA ASN A 325 15.48 6.24 -7.00
C ASN A 325 14.38 7.30 -7.02
N ALA A 326 13.88 7.74 -5.85
CA ALA A 326 12.91 8.82 -5.76
C ALA A 326 13.48 10.16 -6.26
N GLU A 327 14.73 10.47 -5.93
CA GLU A 327 15.44 11.66 -6.43
C GLU A 327 15.65 11.61 -7.94
N HIS A 328 16.05 10.46 -8.49
CA HIS A 328 16.18 10.26 -9.94
C HIS A 328 14.83 10.41 -10.66
N ALA A 329 13.75 9.86 -10.09
CA ALA A 329 12.40 10.02 -10.64
C ALA A 329 11.96 11.50 -10.63
N ALA A 330 12.26 12.22 -9.54
CA ALA A 330 11.98 13.66 -9.46
C ALA A 330 12.77 14.47 -10.51
N GLN A 331 14.06 14.18 -10.69
CA GLN A 331 14.89 14.82 -11.71
C GLN A 331 14.41 14.50 -13.14
N HIS A 332 13.98 13.26 -13.39
CA HIS A 332 13.42 12.86 -14.69
C HIS A 332 12.12 13.62 -15.00
N ASN A 333 11.20 13.73 -14.02
CA ASN A 333 9.98 14.51 -14.16
C ASN A 333 10.26 16.01 -14.39
N GLN A 334 11.27 16.57 -13.73
CA GLN A 334 11.69 17.95 -13.96
C GLN A 334 12.23 18.17 -15.38
N ARG A 335 13.01 17.23 -15.93
CA ARG A 335 13.47 17.28 -17.33
C ARG A 335 12.31 17.21 -18.32
N LEU A 336 11.32 16.36 -18.07
CA LEU A 336 10.12 16.28 -18.91
C LEU A 336 9.33 17.60 -18.90
N LEU A 337 9.18 18.25 -17.75
CA LEU A 337 8.56 19.57 -17.61
C LEU A 337 9.30 20.67 -18.41
N VAL A 338 10.63 20.64 -18.42
CA VAL A 338 11.43 21.57 -19.23
C VAL A 338 11.25 21.29 -20.73
N CYS A 339 11.21 20.02 -21.14
CA CYS A 339 10.99 19.66 -22.54
C CYS A 339 9.58 20.03 -23.03
N THR A 340 8.53 19.81 -22.22
CA THR A 340 7.15 20.14 -22.61
C THR A 340 6.93 21.65 -22.66
N SER A 341 7.49 22.41 -21.72
CA SER A 341 7.44 23.88 -21.75
C SER A 341 8.20 24.47 -22.95
N ALA A 342 9.38 23.95 -23.28
CA ALA A 342 10.12 24.37 -24.48
C ALA A 342 9.32 24.09 -25.77
N THR A 343 8.67 22.93 -25.85
CA THR A 343 7.83 22.55 -26.99
C THR A 343 6.62 23.48 -27.11
N ALA A 344 5.94 23.78 -26.00
CA ALA A 344 4.82 24.71 -25.96
C ALA A 344 5.20 26.12 -26.41
N VAL A 345 6.39 26.61 -26.01
CA VAL A 345 6.91 27.92 -26.47
C VAL A 345 7.17 27.91 -27.98
N ILE A 346 7.78 26.85 -28.53
CA ILE A 346 8.03 26.72 -29.97
C ILE A 346 6.73 26.75 -30.76
N PHE A 347 5.71 25.99 -30.33
CA PHE A 347 4.40 25.99 -30.97
C PHE A 347 3.69 27.36 -30.85
N GLY A 348 3.78 28.02 -29.70
CA GLY A 348 3.24 29.36 -29.49
C GLY A 348 3.86 30.39 -30.43
N VAL A 349 5.18 30.39 -30.57
CA VAL A 349 5.91 31.28 -31.48
C VAL A 349 5.57 30.97 -32.94
N ALA A 350 5.53 29.69 -33.34
CA ALA A 350 5.14 29.29 -34.69
C ALA A 350 3.70 29.74 -35.04
N HIS A 351 2.77 29.61 -34.10
CA HIS A 351 1.38 30.05 -34.27
C HIS A 351 1.28 31.58 -34.41
N LEU A 352 2.05 32.34 -33.62
CA LEU A 352 2.11 33.80 -33.74
C LEU A 352 2.68 34.25 -35.09
N LEU A 353 3.75 33.59 -35.56
CA LEU A 353 4.34 33.88 -36.88
C LEU A 353 3.38 33.55 -38.03
N LEU A 354 2.60 32.47 -37.92
CA LEU A 354 1.57 32.13 -38.89
C LEU A 354 0.41 33.13 -38.90
N ARG A 355 0.05 33.69 -37.74
CA ARG A 355 -0.94 34.77 -37.65
C ARG A 355 -0.44 36.08 -38.25
N ALA A 356 0.81 36.45 -38.01
CA ALA A 356 1.38 37.69 -38.55
C ALA A 356 1.54 37.68 -40.09
N ARG A 357 1.48 36.50 -40.72
CA ARG A 357 1.60 36.32 -42.17
C ARG A 357 0.25 36.37 -42.91
N ARG A 358 -0.86 36.33 -42.18
CA ARG A 358 -2.23 36.50 -42.70
C ARG A 358 -2.67 37.94 -42.47
#